data_AF-A0A5E4KR82-F1
#
_entry.id   AF-A0A5E4KR82-F1
#
_cell.length_a   1.000
_cell.length_b   1.000
_cell.length_c   1.000
_cell.angle_alpha   90.00
_cell.angle_beta   90.00
_cell.angle_gamma   90.00
#
_symmetry.space_group_name_H-M   'P 1'
#
loop_
_entity.id
_entity.type
_entity.pdbx_description
1 polymer ?
#
loop_
_entity_poly.entity_id
_entity_poly.type
_entity_poly.pdbx_seq_one_letter_code
_entity_poly.pdbx_strand_id
1 'polypeptide(L)' 'MQKDILIKDISVEWNGGKVSGFKSKQEAERFINRICKKTAPNLKYSIYKYMTSSASKKGSHVEMSRLHQV' A
#
# COMPACT_ATOMS: atom_id res chain seq x y z
N MET A 1 2.29 -5.99 26.51
CA MET A 1 1.32 -5.07 25.87
C MET A 1 1.39 -5.31 24.37
N GLN A 2 0.34 -5.89 23.78
CA GLN A 2 0.25 -6.06 22.32
C GLN A 2 0.13 -4.66 21.71
N LYS A 3 1.03 -4.32 20.80
CA LYS A 3 0.90 -3.09 20.00
C LYS A 3 -0.09 -3.43 18.88
N ASP A 4 -1.30 -2.92 18.95
CA ASP A 4 -2.28 -3.03 17.86
C ASP A 4 -1.75 -2.25 16.64
N ILE A 5 -1.09 -2.95 15.72
CA ILE A 5 -0.64 -2.40 14.45
C ILE A 5 -1.87 -2.30 13.55
N LEU A 6 -2.54 -1.16 13.58
CA LEU A 6 -3.66 -0.86 12.69
C LEU A 6 -3.11 -0.50 11.31
N ILE A 7 -3.43 -1.35 10.32
CA ILE A 7 -3.18 -1.06 8.91
C ILE A 7 -4.08 0.10 8.53
N LYS A 8 -3.50 1.27 8.24
CA LYS A 8 -4.26 2.47 7.91
C LYS A 8 -4.60 2.52 6.44
N ASP A 9 -3.64 2.20 5.59
CA ASP A 9 -3.80 2.28 4.14
C ASP A 9 -2.82 1.34 3.44
N ILE A 10 -3.26 0.76 2.33
CA ILE A 10 -2.37 0.16 1.35
C ILE A 10 -2.50 0.95 0.07
N SER A 11 -1.36 1.32 -0.50
CA SER A 11 -1.29 2.05 -1.76
C SER A 11 -0.48 1.29 -2.78
N VAL A 12 -0.83 1.49 -4.04
CA VAL A 12 -0.07 1.02 -5.19
C VAL A 12 0.39 2.21 -6.00
N GLU A 13 1.67 2.23 -6.32
CA GLU A 13 2.30 3.26 -7.13
C GLU A 13 2.95 2.62 -8.35
N TRP A 14 2.78 3.24 -9.50
CA TRP A 14 3.43 2.83 -10.74
C TRP A 14 3.85 4.06 -11.53
N ASN A 15 4.60 3.80 -12.61
CA ASN A 15 5.07 4.87 -13.47
C ASN A 15 3.90 5.45 -14.28
N GLY A 16 3.25 6.49 -13.73
CA GLY A 16 2.06 7.13 -14.30
C GLY A 16 0.89 7.31 -13.33
N GLY A 17 1.00 6.87 -12.08
CA GLY A 17 -0.05 7.12 -11.09
C GLY A 17 0.15 6.42 -9.76
N LYS A 18 -0.64 6.85 -8.77
CA LYS A 18 -0.75 6.23 -7.45
C LYS A 18 -2.22 6.07 -7.09
N VAL A 19 -2.57 4.91 -6.56
CA VAL A 19 -3.89 4.64 -5.97
C VAL A 19 -3.70 4.18 -4.53
N SER A 20 -4.38 4.85 -3.61
CA SER A 20 -4.44 4.50 -2.18
C SER A 20 -5.84 4.00 -1.81
N GLY A 21 -6.00 3.42 -0.62
CA GLY A 21 -7.30 2.99 -0.09
C GLY A 21 -7.56 1.49 -0.16
N PHE A 22 -6.55 0.65 -0.44
CA PHE A 22 -6.75 -0.80 -0.45
C PHE A 22 -6.79 -1.35 0.99
N LYS A 23 -7.72 -2.28 1.27
CA LYS A 23 -7.80 -2.90 2.61
C LYS A 23 -6.73 -3.97 2.81
N SER A 24 -6.21 -4.55 1.72
CA SER A 24 -5.24 -5.64 1.78
C SER A 24 -4.32 -5.66 0.55
N LYS A 25 -3.11 -6.23 0.73
CA LYS A 25 -2.14 -6.40 -0.36
C LYS A 25 -2.75 -7.14 -1.55
N GLN A 26 -3.51 -8.21 -1.28
CA GLN A 26 -4.17 -9.00 -2.32
C GLN A 26 -5.18 -8.21 -3.15
N GLU A 27 -5.89 -7.24 -2.56
CA GLU A 27 -6.79 -6.37 -3.33
C GLU A 27 -6.02 -5.43 -4.25
N ALA A 28 -4.95 -4.82 -3.72
CA ALA A 28 -4.02 -4.01 -4.49
C ALA A 28 -3.41 -4.79 -5.67
N GLU A 29 -2.97 -6.03 -5.44
CA GLU A 29 -2.45 -6.91 -6.49
C GLU A 29 -3.53 -7.25 -7.52
N ARG A 30 -4.74 -7.60 -7.09
CA ARG A 30 -5.87 -7.88 -8.00
C ARG A 30 -6.20 -6.67 -8.87
N PHE A 31 -6.18 -5.46 -8.31
CA PHE A 31 -6.41 -4.22 -9.06
C PHE A 31 -5.36 -4.06 -10.17
N ILE A 32 -4.07 -4.18 -9.85
CA ILE A 32 -3.01 -4.08 -10.87
C ILE A 32 -3.17 -5.19 -11.91
N ASN A 33 -3.39 -6.43 -11.48
CA ASN A 33 -3.43 -7.58 -12.39
C ASN A 33 -4.66 -7.55 -13.31
N ARG A 34 -5.80 -7.02 -12.85
CA ARG A 34 -7.03 -6.93 -13.65
C ARG A 34 -7.15 -5.64 -14.46
N ILE A 35 -6.78 -4.51 -13.90
CA ILE A 35 -6.97 -3.19 -14.52
C ILE A 35 -5.70 -2.80 -15.27
N CYS A 36 -4.59 -2.70 -14.55
CA CYS A 36 -3.37 -2.12 -15.10
C CYS A 36 -2.66 -3.05 -16.09
N LYS A 37 -2.57 -4.35 -15.80
CA LYS A 37 -1.93 -5.34 -16.69
C LYS A 37 -2.70 -5.61 -17.98
N LYS A 38 -4.01 -5.32 -18.03
CA LYS A 38 -4.77 -5.37 -19.29
C LYS A 38 -4.27 -4.32 -20.29
N THR A 39 -3.92 -3.13 -19.80
CA THR A 39 -3.48 -2.01 -20.63
C THR A 39 -1.95 -1.94 -20.76
N ALA A 40 -1.23 -2.32 -19.70
CA ALA A 40 0.22 -2.27 -19.59
C ALA A 40 0.75 -3.58 -18.96
N PRO A 41 0.96 -4.65 -19.75
CA PRO A 41 1.37 -5.96 -19.24
C PRO A 41 2.74 -5.94 -18.54
N ASN A 42 3.61 -5.00 -18.92
CA ASN A 42 4.94 -4.78 -18.34
C ASN A 42 4.99 -3.62 -17.33
N LEU A 43 3.85 -3.27 -16.74
CA LEU A 43 3.81 -2.19 -15.75
C LEU A 43 4.66 -2.56 -14.53
N LYS A 44 5.66 -1.73 -14.24
CA LYS A 44 6.40 -1.76 -12.98
C LYS A 44 5.61 -1.03 -11.91
N TYR A 45 5.38 -1.69 -10.78
CA TYR A 45 4.59 -1.14 -9.69
C TYR A 45 5.13 -1.55 -8.34
N SER A 46 4.79 -0.76 -7.34
CA SER A 46 5.19 -0.94 -5.95
C SER A 46 3.97 -0.87 -5.07
N ILE A 47 3.83 -1.85 -4.16
CA ILE A 47 2.77 -1.85 -3.16
C ILE A 47 3.37 -1.43 -1.84
N TYR A 48 2.78 -0.42 -1.24
CA TYR A 48 3.17 0.14 0.05
C TYR A 48 2.07 -0.07 1.07
N LYS A 49 2.48 -0.34 2.31
CA LYS A 49 1.62 -0.45 3.47
C LYS A 49 1.94 0.69 4.41
N TYR A 50 0.93 1.48 4.72
CA TYR A 50 0.97 2.53 5.71
C TYR A 50 0.33 2.03 6.99
N MET A 51 1.12 2.02 8.05
CA MET A 51 0.69 1.64 9.38
C MET A 51 0.69 2.90 10.24
N THR A 52 -0.37 3.09 11.02
CA THR A 52 -0.34 4.07 12.10
C THR A 52 -0.20 3.33 13.39
N SER A 53 0.96 3.49 14.00
CA SER A 53 1.16 3.14 15.40
C SER A 53 0.40 4.18 16.22
N SER A 54 -0.62 3.75 16.98
CA SER A 54 -1.30 4.54 18.00
C SER A 54 -0.36 4.77 19.19
N ALA A 55 0.82 5.33 18.95
CA ALA A 55 1.75 5.75 19.99
C ALA A 55 1.45 7.21 20.32
N SER A 56 0.78 7.38 21.46
CA SER A 56 0.37 8.64 22.08
C SER A 56 1.46 9.73 22.07
N LYS A 57 1.00 10.98 21.88
CA LYS A 57 1.67 12.28 22.09
C LYS A 57 2.73 12.71 21.05
N LYS A 58 2.38 13.81 20.36
CA LYS A 58 3.23 14.70 19.53
C LYS A 58 3.95 14.01 18.34
N GLY A 59 3.32 14.11 17.16
CA GLY A 59 3.92 13.76 15.87
C GLY A 59 3.51 12.37 15.42
N SER A 60 2.44 12.28 14.63
CA SER A 60 2.00 11.01 14.02
C SER A 60 3.09 10.49 13.09
N HIS A 61 3.92 9.58 13.57
CA HIS A 61 4.88 8.86 12.73
C HIS A 61 4.10 7.82 11.92
N VAL A 62 3.98 8.06 10.61
CA VAL A 62 3.37 7.11 9.68
C VAL A 62 4.48 6.17 9.21
N GLU A 63 4.46 4.93 9.69
CA GLU A 63 5.40 3.91 9.22
C GLU A 63 4.95 3.42 7.84
N MET A 64 5.84 3.53 6.86
CA MET A 64 5.62 3.07 5.50
C MET A 64 6.54 1.89 5.22
N SER A 65 5.96 0.73 4.92
CA SER A 65 6.70 -0.47 4.56
C SER A 65 6.36 -0.90 3.14
N ARG A 66 7.38 -1.17 2.32
CA ARG A 66 7.18 -1.70 0.97
C ARG A 66 6.86 -3.20 1.04
N LEU A 67 5.71 -3.58 0.53
CA LEU A 67 5.23 -4.98 0.56
C LEU A 67 5.58 -5.77 -0.70
N HIS A 68 5.74 -5.08 -1.83
CA HIS A 68 6.01 -5.70 -3.11
C HIS A 68 6.59 -4.70 -4.10
N GLN A 69 7.47 -5.19 -4.97
CA GLN A 69 7.98 -4.48 -6.15
C GLN A 69 8.02 -5.46 -7.31
N VAL A 70 7.53 -5.01 -8.47
CA VAL A 70 7.66 -5.68 -9.76
C VAL A 70 8.28 -4.72 -10.77
#